data_AF-A0AAQ4DFS1-F1
#
_entry.id   AF-A0AAQ4DFS1-F1
#
_cell.length_a   1.000
_cell.length_b   1.000
_cell.length_c   1.000
_cell.angle_alpha   90.00
_cell.angle_beta   90.00
_cell.angle_gamma   90.00
#
_symmetry.space_group_name_H-M   'P 1'
#
loop_
_entity.id
_entity.type
_entity.pdbx_description
1 polymer ?
#
loop_
_entity_poly.entity_id
_entity_poly.type
_entity_poly.pdbx_seq_one_letter_code
_entity_poly.pdbx_strand_id
1 'polypeptide(L)'
;MTEIFDALQCNPRLRKLTLGISQLTVKAARLLSVLVGQFKKSFVELRIESTGNMSSAALGVLQEMITKNVFLSRVSVKCPAWKGAVGACAAIEDAKEQNQGLLNKAAKFVMSIDGRPTASAKHPCASAFDELCGTASLQEHLVSLSGKSEPQVSTDVKKARCYLDDNYMIYAGVVRAKVLCEAGDGSTQFDELTVHCWRCIVQYLKLSDVV
;
A
#
# COMPACT_ATOMS: atom_id res chain seq x y z
N MET A 1 -26.32 -11.56 8.65
CA MET A 1 -25.13 -11.21 7.83
C MET A 1 -24.76 -9.74 7.97
N THR A 2 -25.71 -8.80 7.90
CA THR A 2 -25.49 -7.35 8.08
C THR A 2 -24.81 -7.02 9.41
N GLU A 3 -25.32 -7.55 10.51
CA GLU A 3 -24.80 -7.33 11.88
C GLU A 3 -23.33 -7.73 12.06
N ILE A 4 -22.85 -8.73 11.30
CA ILE A 4 -21.45 -9.16 11.34
C ILE A 4 -20.55 -8.11 10.68
N PHE A 5 -20.97 -7.54 9.55
CA PHE A 5 -20.21 -6.48 8.91
C PHE A 5 -20.18 -5.21 9.77
N ASP A 6 -21.30 -4.89 10.43
CA ASP A 6 -21.38 -3.76 11.36
C ASP A 6 -20.45 -3.97 12.57
N ALA A 7 -20.40 -5.17 13.13
CA ALA A 7 -19.47 -5.51 14.20
C ALA A 7 -18.00 -5.48 13.76
N LEU A 8 -17.70 -5.91 12.52
CA LEU A 8 -16.34 -5.88 11.97
C LEU A 8 -15.84 -4.46 11.71
N GLN A 9 -16.72 -3.52 11.37
CA GLN A 9 -16.36 -2.10 11.21
C GLN A 9 -15.81 -1.49 12.51
N CYS A 10 -16.29 -1.96 13.65
CA CYS A 10 -15.81 -1.51 14.97
C CYS A 10 -14.43 -2.06 15.35
N ASN A 11 -13.78 -2.89 14.52
CA ASN A 11 -12.48 -3.47 14.82
C ASN A 11 -11.34 -2.75 14.07
N PRO A 12 -10.64 -1.77 14.69
CA PRO A 12 -9.57 -1.02 14.04
C PRO A 12 -8.30 -1.85 13.75
N ARG A 13 -8.23 -3.08 14.26
CA ARG A 13 -7.07 -3.97 14.13
C ARG A 13 -7.31 -5.12 13.16
N LEU A 14 -8.41 -5.11 12.41
CA LEU A 14 -8.70 -6.16 11.45
C LEU A 14 -7.65 -6.15 10.33
N ARG A 15 -6.83 -7.20 10.27
CA ARG A 15 -5.80 -7.39 9.23
C ARG A 15 -6.13 -8.49 8.24
N LYS A 16 -6.86 -9.52 8.68
CA LYS A 16 -7.14 -10.73 7.91
C LYS A 16 -8.60 -11.10 8.09
N LEU A 17 -9.30 -11.39 7.00
CA LEU A 17 -10.69 -11.85 7.02
C LEU A 17 -10.84 -13.08 6.13
N THR A 18 -11.41 -14.14 6.70
CA THR A 18 -11.81 -15.33 5.97
C THR A 18 -13.33 -15.47 6.08
N LEU A 19 -14.02 -15.49 4.95
CA LEU A 19 -15.47 -15.65 4.87
C LEU A 19 -15.79 -16.99 4.21
N GLY A 20 -16.24 -17.95 5.01
CA GLY A 20 -16.86 -19.18 4.53
C GLY A 20 -18.37 -18.99 4.43
N ILE A 21 -18.92 -18.94 3.21
CA ILE A 21 -20.34 -18.63 2.98
C ILE A 21 -20.96 -19.57 1.95
N SER A 22 -22.23 -19.91 2.13
CA SER A 22 -22.94 -20.75 1.16
C SER A 22 -23.25 -19.99 -0.13
N GLN A 23 -23.67 -18.72 -0.01
CA GLN A 23 -23.89 -17.81 -1.14
C GLN A 23 -23.53 -16.37 -0.77
N LEU A 24 -22.79 -15.70 -1.66
CA LEU A 24 -22.53 -14.26 -1.53
C LEU A 24 -23.60 -13.46 -2.27
N THR A 25 -24.44 -12.76 -1.52
CA THR A 25 -25.41 -11.82 -2.10
C THR A 25 -24.72 -10.53 -2.54
N VAL A 26 -25.31 -9.82 -3.50
CA VAL A 26 -24.82 -8.50 -3.95
C VAL A 26 -24.74 -7.51 -2.78
N LYS A 27 -25.72 -7.55 -1.86
CA LYS A 27 -25.74 -6.69 -0.67
C LYS A 27 -24.54 -6.98 0.24
N ALA A 28 -24.22 -8.25 0.49
CA ALA A 28 -23.05 -8.64 1.27
C ALA A 28 -21.74 -8.25 0.58
N ALA A 29 -21.63 -8.40 -0.75
CA ALA A 29 -20.47 -7.97 -1.51
C ALA A 29 -20.24 -6.45 -1.41
N ARG A 30 -21.31 -5.64 -1.45
CA ARG A 30 -21.23 -4.19 -1.26
C ARG A 30 -20.79 -3.81 0.16
N LEU A 31 -21.33 -4.46 1.18
CA LEU A 31 -20.90 -4.23 2.56
C LEU A 31 -19.42 -4.59 2.76
N LEU A 32 -18.97 -5.69 2.17
CA LEU A 32 -17.56 -6.07 2.18
C LEU A 32 -16.69 -5.04 1.46
N SER A 33 -17.14 -4.50 0.33
CA SER A 33 -16.44 -3.42 -0.39
C SER A 33 -16.25 -2.18 0.46
N VAL A 34 -17.30 -1.76 1.18
CA VAL A 34 -17.21 -0.65 2.13
C VAL A 34 -16.23 -0.96 3.26
N LEU A 35 -16.31 -2.16 3.85
CA LEU A 35 -15.43 -2.62 4.92
C LEU A 35 -13.95 -2.58 4.48
N VAL A 36 -13.63 -3.18 3.34
CA VAL A 36 -12.27 -3.21 2.77
C VAL A 36 -11.79 -1.80 2.44
N GLY A 37 -12.67 -0.94 1.96
CA GLY A 37 -12.40 0.47 1.69
C GLY A 37 -12.15 1.31 2.95
N GLN A 38 -12.60 0.89 4.13
CA GLN A 38 -12.30 1.54 5.40
C GLN A 38 -10.93 1.13 5.94
N PHE A 39 -10.59 -0.15 5.84
CA PHE A 39 -9.34 -0.70 6.41
C PHE A 39 -8.12 -0.61 5.49
N LYS A 40 -8.09 0.35 4.55
CA LYS A 40 -7.10 0.43 3.45
C LYS A 40 -5.68 0.06 3.88
N LYS A 41 -5.11 0.71 4.90
CA LYS A 41 -3.70 0.52 5.28
C LYS A 41 -3.44 -0.68 6.20
N SER A 42 -4.46 -1.16 6.91
CA SER A 42 -4.32 -2.22 7.91
C SER A 42 -4.71 -3.61 7.40
N PHE A 43 -5.52 -3.67 6.34
CA PHE A 43 -6.09 -4.90 5.84
C PHE A 43 -5.19 -5.55 4.79
N VAL A 44 -4.67 -6.73 5.15
CA VAL A 44 -3.62 -7.44 4.41
C VAL A 44 -4.20 -8.58 3.59
N GLU A 45 -5.18 -9.28 4.15
CA GLU A 45 -5.63 -10.56 3.62
C GLU A 45 -7.15 -10.72 3.60
N LEU A 46 -7.67 -11.07 2.42
CA LEU A 46 -9.07 -11.41 2.19
C LEU A 46 -9.19 -12.78 1.55
N ARG A 47 -9.85 -13.71 2.25
CA ARG A 47 -10.21 -15.02 1.71
C ARG A 47 -11.73 -15.17 1.67
N ILE A 48 -12.28 -15.49 0.52
CA ILE A 48 -13.70 -15.78 0.33
C ILE A 48 -13.82 -17.20 -0.19
N GLU A 49 -14.45 -18.06 0.59
CA GLU A 49 -14.74 -19.44 0.23
C GLU A 49 -16.26 -19.60 0.12
N SER A 50 -16.75 -19.70 -1.12
CA SER A 50 -18.17 -19.85 -1.43
C SER A 50 -18.45 -21.23 -2.00
N THR A 51 -19.39 -21.96 -1.40
CA THR A 51 -19.80 -23.28 -1.89
C THR A 51 -20.89 -23.23 -2.97
N GLY A 52 -21.66 -22.14 -3.03
CA GLY A 52 -22.69 -21.91 -4.05
C GLY A 52 -22.27 -20.94 -5.16
N ASN A 53 -23.12 -20.84 -6.19
CA ASN A 53 -22.96 -19.90 -7.29
C ASN A 53 -23.14 -18.45 -6.81
N MET A 54 -22.26 -17.56 -7.25
CA MET A 54 -22.40 -16.12 -7.07
C MET A 54 -23.08 -15.49 -8.27
N SER A 55 -23.91 -14.48 -8.02
CA SER A 55 -24.43 -13.63 -9.10
C SER A 55 -23.28 -12.85 -9.77
N SER A 56 -23.38 -12.62 -11.08
CA SER A 56 -22.41 -11.79 -11.83
C SER A 56 -22.25 -10.39 -11.24
N ALA A 57 -23.32 -9.81 -10.71
CA ALA A 57 -23.29 -8.51 -10.03
C ALA A 57 -22.43 -8.53 -8.74
N ALA A 58 -22.48 -9.61 -7.96
CA ALA A 58 -21.63 -9.74 -6.76
C ALA A 58 -20.16 -9.93 -7.14
N LEU A 59 -19.89 -10.69 -8.21
CA LEU A 59 -18.55 -10.86 -8.77
C LEU A 59 -17.95 -9.53 -9.24
N GLY A 60 -18.73 -8.71 -9.96
CA GLY A 60 -18.30 -7.38 -10.41
C GLY A 60 -17.92 -6.46 -9.24
N VAL A 61 -18.71 -6.46 -8.16
CA VAL A 61 -18.39 -5.67 -6.95
C VAL A 61 -17.10 -6.14 -6.29
N LEU A 62 -16.87 -7.45 -6.20
CA LEU A 62 -15.63 -8.00 -5.65
C LEU A 62 -14.42 -7.64 -6.52
N GLN A 63 -14.55 -7.78 -7.84
CA GLN A 63 -13.51 -7.43 -8.79
C GLN A 63 -13.11 -5.97 -8.63
N GLU A 64 -14.08 -5.05 -8.66
CA GLU A 64 -13.83 -3.62 -8.51
C GLU A 64 -13.20 -3.28 -7.15
N MET A 65 -13.65 -3.93 -6.07
CA MET A 65 -13.07 -3.76 -4.73
C MET A 65 -11.61 -4.18 -4.68
N ILE A 66 -11.26 -5.32 -5.29
CA ILE A 66 -9.89 -5.86 -5.26
C ILE A 66 -8.97 -5.02 -6.14
N THR A 67 -9.40 -4.69 -7.36
CA THR A 67 -8.57 -3.91 -8.31
C THR A 67 -8.29 -2.49 -7.82
N LYS A 68 -9.21 -1.89 -7.07
CA LYS A 68 -9.01 -0.55 -6.47
C LYS A 68 -8.22 -0.55 -5.17
N ASN A 69 -7.92 -1.71 -4.58
CA ASN A 69 -7.22 -1.78 -3.31
C ASN A 69 -5.80 -2.30 -3.48
N VAL A 70 -4.86 -1.37 -3.59
CA VAL A 70 -3.42 -1.63 -3.73
C VAL A 70 -2.76 -2.20 -2.47
N PHE A 71 -3.43 -2.16 -1.32
CA PHE A 71 -2.88 -2.54 -0.03
C PHE A 71 -3.13 -4.01 0.32
N LEU A 72 -4.10 -4.64 -0.36
CA LEU A 72 -4.38 -6.07 -0.26
C LEU A 72 -3.24 -6.86 -0.91
N SER A 73 -2.44 -7.53 -0.09
CA SER A 73 -1.34 -8.37 -0.56
C SER A 73 -1.76 -9.83 -0.79
N ARG A 74 -2.79 -10.30 -0.10
CA ARG A 74 -3.27 -11.68 -0.19
C ARG A 74 -4.77 -11.69 -0.44
N VAL A 75 -5.17 -12.03 -1.66
CA VAL A 75 -6.58 -12.20 -2.02
C VAL A 75 -6.79 -13.59 -2.59
N SER A 76 -7.79 -14.31 -2.07
CA SER A 76 -8.20 -15.61 -2.59
C SER A 76 -9.72 -15.68 -2.62
N VAL A 77 -10.28 -15.92 -3.80
CA VAL A 77 -11.72 -16.16 -3.97
C VAL A 77 -11.90 -17.56 -4.56
N LYS A 78 -12.40 -18.48 -3.76
CA LYS A 78 -12.77 -19.83 -4.18
C LYS A 78 -14.28 -19.89 -4.37
N CYS A 79 -14.73 -20.01 -5.60
CA CYS A 79 -16.15 -20.23 -5.90
C CYS A 79 -16.30 -21.05 -7.19
N PRO A 80 -17.27 -21.99 -7.28
CA PRO A 80 -17.50 -22.79 -8.48
C PRO A 80 -17.83 -21.92 -9.71
N ALA A 81 -18.70 -20.91 -9.53
CA ALA A 81 -19.07 -19.96 -10.58
C ALA A 81 -17.88 -19.09 -11.04
N TRP A 82 -16.89 -18.90 -10.15
CA TRP A 82 -15.68 -18.13 -10.43
C TRP A 82 -14.84 -18.80 -11.52
N LYS A 83 -14.75 -20.14 -11.54
CA LYS A 83 -14.01 -20.88 -12.58
C LYS A 83 -14.57 -20.67 -13.99
N GLY A 84 -15.85 -20.29 -14.13
CA GLY A 84 -16.47 -19.97 -15.42
C GLY A 84 -16.33 -18.50 -15.84
N ALA A 85 -15.95 -17.60 -14.93
CA ALA A 85 -15.82 -16.17 -15.16
C ALA A 85 -14.38 -15.77 -15.50
N VAL A 86 -13.88 -16.25 -16.65
CA VAL A 86 -12.47 -16.12 -17.09
C VAL A 86 -11.94 -14.68 -16.97
N GLY A 87 -12.74 -13.68 -17.36
CA GLY A 87 -12.33 -12.26 -17.30
C GLY A 87 -12.22 -11.69 -15.88
N ALA A 88 -13.09 -12.08 -14.95
CA ALA A 88 -13.03 -11.62 -13.56
C ALA A 88 -11.88 -12.29 -12.78
N CYS A 89 -11.55 -13.53 -13.12
CA CYS A 89 -10.36 -14.22 -12.62
C CYS A 89 -9.07 -13.50 -13.05
N ALA A 90 -8.93 -13.22 -14.35
CA ALA A 90 -7.73 -12.61 -14.91
C ALA A 90 -7.47 -11.24 -14.26
N ALA A 91 -8.49 -10.37 -14.19
CA ALA A 91 -8.34 -9.03 -13.61
C ALA A 91 -7.91 -9.04 -12.13
N ILE A 92 -8.28 -10.07 -11.36
CA ILE A 92 -7.88 -10.19 -9.96
C ILE A 92 -6.47 -10.74 -9.82
N GLU A 93 -6.07 -11.69 -10.66
CA GLU A 93 -4.67 -12.13 -10.69
C GLU A 93 -3.76 -10.98 -11.14
N ASP A 94 -4.16 -10.21 -12.17
CA ASP A 94 -3.45 -9.00 -12.60
C ASP A 94 -3.31 -7.99 -11.45
N ALA A 95 -4.40 -7.72 -10.71
CA ALA A 95 -4.37 -6.83 -9.54
C ALA A 95 -3.43 -7.35 -8.43
N LYS A 96 -3.42 -8.67 -8.19
CA LYS A 96 -2.51 -9.29 -7.20
C LYS A 96 -1.06 -9.15 -7.64
N GLU A 97 -0.77 -9.40 -8.92
CA GLU A 97 0.58 -9.23 -9.47
C GLU A 97 1.03 -7.77 -9.40
N GLN A 98 0.15 -6.82 -9.70
CA GLN A 98 0.44 -5.39 -9.59
C GLN A 98 0.72 -4.99 -8.14
N ASN A 99 -0.14 -5.38 -7.20
CA ASN A 99 0.04 -5.11 -5.77
C ASN A 99 1.35 -5.73 -5.23
N GLN A 100 1.65 -6.96 -5.64
CA GLN A 100 2.90 -7.63 -5.29
C GLN A 100 4.12 -6.93 -5.90
N GLY A 101 4.01 -6.46 -7.14
CA GLY A 101 5.02 -5.64 -7.81
C GLY A 101 5.29 -4.34 -7.07
N LEU A 102 4.24 -3.67 -6.57
CA LEU A 102 4.33 -2.45 -5.78
C LEU A 102 5.02 -2.72 -4.43
N LEU A 103 4.62 -3.77 -3.72
CA LEU A 103 5.25 -4.20 -2.47
C LEU A 103 6.73 -4.55 -2.66
N ASN A 104 7.08 -5.23 -3.75
CA ASN A 104 8.47 -5.56 -4.09
C ASN A 104 9.30 -4.30 -4.37
N LYS A 105 8.74 -3.30 -5.05
CA LYS A 105 9.40 -2.00 -5.30
C LYS A 105 9.63 -1.25 -3.98
N ALA A 106 8.60 -1.17 -3.14
CA ALA A 106 8.70 -0.55 -1.82
C ALA A 106 9.74 -1.24 -0.92
N ALA A 107 9.73 -2.58 -0.91
CA ALA A 107 10.70 -3.36 -0.13
C ALA A 107 12.15 -3.15 -0.62
N LYS A 108 12.36 -3.12 -1.95
CA LYS A 108 13.68 -2.80 -2.53
C LYS A 108 14.20 -1.45 -2.07
N PHE A 109 13.33 -0.44 -1.98
CA PHE A 109 13.72 0.87 -1.46
C PHE A 109 14.23 0.76 -0.03
N VAL A 110 13.46 0.16 0.89
CA VAL A 110 13.84 0.01 2.30
C VAL A 110 15.15 -0.77 2.44
N MET A 111 15.28 -1.90 1.76
CA MET A 111 16.47 -2.75 1.83
C MET A 111 17.72 -2.08 1.22
N SER A 112 17.56 -1.12 0.30
CA SER A 112 18.69 -0.39 -0.30
C SER A 112 19.34 0.61 0.67
N ILE A 113 18.65 1.01 1.74
CA ILE A 113 19.15 2.01 2.70
C ILE A 113 20.22 1.43 3.63
N ASP A 114 20.14 0.14 3.96
CA ASP A 114 21.07 -0.51 4.90
C ASP A 114 22.49 -0.78 4.32
N GLY A 115 22.71 -0.59 3.01
CA GLY A 115 23.91 -1.10 2.31
C GLY A 115 24.73 -0.09 1.48
N ARG A 116 24.46 1.22 1.62
CA ARG A 116 24.73 2.33 0.65
C ARG A 116 23.62 2.47 -0.38
N PRO A 117 23.19 3.71 -0.68
CA PRO A 117 22.26 3.97 -1.78
C PRO A 117 22.96 3.64 -3.09
N THR A 118 22.73 2.43 -3.60
CA THR A 118 23.06 2.10 -4.98
C THR A 118 22.03 2.75 -5.89
N ALA A 119 22.34 2.90 -7.18
CA ALA A 119 21.43 3.39 -8.23
C ALA A 119 20.12 2.56 -8.41
N SER A 120 19.84 1.64 -7.49
CA SER A 120 18.65 0.78 -7.40
C SER A 120 17.49 1.43 -6.63
N ALA A 121 17.73 2.48 -5.84
CA ALA A 121 16.69 3.34 -5.28
C ALA A 121 16.16 4.31 -6.36
N LYS A 122 15.60 3.77 -7.44
CA LYS A 122 15.01 4.57 -8.51
C LYS A 122 13.70 5.20 -8.01
N HIS A 123 13.31 6.33 -8.61
CA HIS A 123 12.05 7.03 -8.34
C HIS A 123 10.82 6.09 -8.21
N PRO A 124 10.62 5.05 -9.06
CA PRO A 124 9.48 4.14 -8.92
C PRO A 124 9.49 3.30 -7.63
N CYS A 125 10.67 3.02 -7.05
CA CYS A 125 10.79 2.32 -5.77
C CYS A 125 10.49 3.25 -4.60
N ALA A 126 10.99 4.48 -4.66
CA ALA A 126 10.70 5.51 -3.65
C ALA A 126 9.21 5.89 -3.63
N SER A 127 8.61 6.06 -4.81
CA SER A 127 7.17 6.34 -4.95
C SER A 127 6.30 5.19 -4.41
N ALA A 128 6.64 3.94 -4.75
CA ALA A 128 5.95 2.77 -4.19
C ALA A 128 6.09 2.69 -2.66
N PHE A 129 7.27 3.03 -2.12
CA PHE A 129 7.48 3.10 -0.68
C PHE A 129 6.67 4.22 -0.04
N ASP A 130 6.64 5.43 -0.61
CA ASP A 130 5.85 6.56 -0.10
C ASP A 130 4.35 6.23 -0.03
N GLU A 131 3.84 5.51 -1.04
CA GLU A 131 2.45 5.05 -1.09
C GLU A 131 2.13 3.97 -0.04
N LEU A 132 3.03 3.00 0.13
CA LEU A 132 2.83 1.85 1.01
C LEU A 132 3.37 2.06 2.43
N CYS A 133 4.03 3.19 2.71
CA CYS A 133 4.63 3.45 4.01
C CYS A 133 3.53 3.50 5.10
N GLY A 134 3.76 2.72 6.16
CA GLY A 134 2.81 2.58 7.27
C GLY A 134 1.68 1.57 7.04
N THR A 135 1.72 0.79 5.95
CA THR A 135 0.76 -0.32 5.78
C THR A 135 1.25 -1.59 6.46
N ALA A 136 0.30 -2.40 6.94
CA ALA A 136 0.61 -3.71 7.51
C ALA A 136 1.14 -4.69 6.45
N SER A 137 0.70 -4.55 5.20
CA SER A 137 1.14 -5.39 4.09
C SER A 137 2.61 -5.21 3.76
N LEU A 138 3.13 -3.96 3.77
CA LEU A 138 4.55 -3.71 3.59
C LEU A 138 5.39 -4.28 4.73
N GLN A 139 4.92 -4.12 5.97
CA GLN A 139 5.63 -4.63 7.16
C GLN A 139 5.72 -6.17 7.15
N GLU A 140 4.61 -6.87 6.92
CA GLU A 140 4.59 -8.34 6.81
C GLU A 140 5.47 -8.82 5.65
N HIS A 141 5.46 -8.10 4.52
CA HIS A 141 6.29 -8.44 3.35
C HIS A 141 7.79 -8.28 3.63
N LEU A 142 8.18 -7.20 4.30
CA LEU A 142 9.57 -6.94 4.69
C LEU A 142 10.09 -7.96 5.71
N VAL A 143 9.27 -8.35 6.70
CA VAL A 143 9.61 -9.44 7.64
C VAL A 143 9.86 -10.73 6.87
N SER A 144 8.98 -11.07 5.93
CA SER A 144 9.10 -12.27 5.11
C SER A 144 10.34 -12.27 4.21
N LEU A 145 10.73 -11.13 3.65
CA LEU A 145 11.87 -11.03 2.73
C LEU A 145 13.22 -10.93 3.45
N SER A 146 13.28 -10.20 4.56
CA SER A 146 14.53 -9.92 5.25
C SER A 146 14.87 -10.94 6.34
N GLY A 147 13.89 -11.73 6.79
CA GLY A 147 14.02 -12.61 7.95
C GLY A 147 14.21 -11.87 9.28
N LYS A 148 14.14 -10.52 9.28
CA LYS A 148 14.25 -9.68 10.48
C LYS A 148 12.95 -9.71 11.28
N SER A 149 13.05 -9.44 12.58
CA SER A 149 11.90 -9.30 13.46
C SER A 149 11.07 -8.03 13.15
N GLU A 150 9.79 -8.02 13.52
CA GLU A 150 8.91 -6.86 13.33
C GLU A 150 9.48 -5.53 13.87
N PRO A 151 10.11 -5.47 15.07
CA PRO A 151 10.70 -4.24 15.58
C PRO A 151 11.89 -3.74 14.75
N GLN A 152 12.72 -4.65 14.24
CA GLN A 152 13.84 -4.32 13.37
C GLN A 152 13.32 -3.77 12.04
N VAL A 153 12.35 -4.45 11.41
CA VAL A 153 11.70 -3.97 10.19
C VAL A 153 11.06 -2.60 10.40
N SER A 154 10.39 -2.37 11.53
CA SER A 154 9.81 -1.07 11.85
C SER A 154 10.87 0.03 11.93
N THR A 155 12.05 -0.29 12.48
CA THR A 155 13.19 0.64 12.53
C THR A 155 13.71 0.93 11.13
N ASP A 156 13.82 -0.08 10.28
CA ASP A 156 14.31 0.08 8.91
C ASP A 156 13.35 0.90 8.05
N VAL A 157 12.04 0.68 8.20
CA VAL A 157 11.00 1.51 7.56
C VAL A 157 11.09 2.96 8.03
N LYS A 158 11.29 3.21 9.33
CA LYS A 158 11.48 4.59 9.84
C LYS A 158 12.73 5.24 9.28
N LYS A 159 13.85 4.52 9.20
CA LYS A 159 15.08 5.04 8.58
C LYS A 159 14.87 5.36 7.10
N ALA A 160 14.21 4.47 6.36
CA ALA A 160 13.88 4.68 4.96
C ALA A 160 12.96 5.90 4.77
N ARG A 161 12.01 6.11 5.69
CA ARG A 161 11.15 7.31 5.68
C ARG A 161 11.95 8.59 5.89
N CYS A 162 12.77 8.65 6.94
CA CYS A 162 13.63 9.81 7.19
C CYS A 162 14.56 10.09 6.00
N TYR A 163 15.13 9.05 5.39
CA TYR A 163 15.98 9.19 4.22
C TYR A 163 15.22 9.74 3.01
N LEU A 164 13.99 9.27 2.77
CA LEU A 164 13.14 9.81 1.72
C LEU A 164 12.82 11.29 1.97
N ASP A 165 12.42 11.65 3.19
CA ASP A 165 12.08 13.02 3.55
C ASP A 165 13.29 13.98 3.37
N ASP A 166 14.49 13.55 3.77
CA ASP A 166 15.74 14.30 3.61
C ASP A 166 16.12 14.50 2.13
N ASN A 167 15.71 13.59 1.25
CA ASN A 167 16.04 13.59 -0.17
C ASN A 167 14.81 13.84 -1.07
N TYR A 168 13.70 14.34 -0.49
CA TYR A 168 12.41 14.42 -1.19
C TYR A 168 12.52 15.15 -2.52
N MET A 169 13.21 16.30 -2.55
CA MET A 169 13.36 17.10 -3.77
C MET A 169 14.07 16.36 -4.91
N ILE A 170 15.00 15.47 -4.58
CA ILE A 170 15.70 14.64 -5.57
C ILE A 170 14.75 13.55 -6.06
N TYR A 171 14.06 12.87 -5.14
CA TYR A 171 13.13 11.79 -5.48
C TYR A 171 11.86 12.29 -6.17
N ALA A 172 11.43 13.52 -5.93
CA ALA A 172 10.33 14.18 -6.63
C ALA A 172 10.76 14.79 -7.98
N GLY A 173 12.05 14.74 -8.31
CA GLY A 173 12.58 15.29 -9.57
C GLY A 173 12.66 16.82 -9.62
N VAL A 174 12.37 17.52 -8.53
CA VAL A 174 12.44 18.99 -8.45
C VAL A 174 13.87 19.49 -8.59
N VAL A 175 14.84 18.77 -8.02
CA VAL A 175 16.27 19.08 -8.15
C VAL A 175 17.07 17.87 -8.57
N ARG A 176 18.18 18.10 -9.28
CA ARG A 176 19.12 17.02 -9.63
C ARG A 176 19.98 16.55 -8.46
N ALA A 177 20.29 17.45 -7.51
CA ALA A 177 21.22 17.14 -6.42
C ALA A 177 20.90 17.90 -5.12
N LYS A 178 20.73 19.22 -5.19
CA LYS A 178 20.40 20.04 -4.01
C LYS A 178 19.71 21.33 -4.43
N VAL A 179 18.96 21.92 -3.50
CA VAL A 179 18.46 23.29 -3.61
C VAL A 179 19.60 24.24 -3.22
N LEU A 180 19.79 25.28 -4.03
CA LEU A 180 20.66 26.41 -3.73
C LEU A 180 19.91 27.67 -4.11
N CYS A 181 19.84 28.63 -3.19
CA CYS A 181 19.30 29.94 -3.47
C CYS A 181 20.42 30.88 -3.95
N GLU A 182 20.09 31.81 -4.83
CA GLU A 182 20.99 32.92 -5.17
C GLU A 182 21.04 33.90 -4.01
N ALA A 183 22.14 34.66 -3.90
CA ALA A 183 22.39 35.59 -2.80
C ALA A 183 21.17 36.49 -2.53
N GLY A 184 20.60 36.33 -1.34
CA GLY A 184 19.42 37.08 -0.90
C GLY A 184 19.74 38.45 -0.33
N ASP A 185 18.67 39.16 0.05
CA ASP A 185 18.68 40.45 0.73
C ASP A 185 18.95 40.35 2.24
N GLY A 186 19.44 39.20 2.72
CA GLY A 186 19.64 38.89 4.14
C GLY A 186 18.45 38.20 4.81
N SER A 187 17.36 37.93 4.08
CA SER A 187 16.25 37.11 4.55
C SER A 187 16.60 35.62 4.55
N THR A 188 16.00 34.84 5.45
CA THR A 188 16.18 33.38 5.48
C THR A 188 15.69 32.75 4.18
N GLN A 189 16.59 32.04 3.50
CA GLN A 189 16.32 31.41 2.21
C GLN A 189 15.96 29.94 2.36
N PHE A 190 15.45 29.35 1.27
CA PHE A 190 14.90 27.99 1.30
C PHE A 190 15.99 26.92 1.51
N ASP A 191 17.20 27.18 1.05
CA ASP A 191 18.39 26.34 1.26
C ASP A 191 19.01 26.49 2.67
N GLU A 192 18.62 27.50 3.43
CA GLU A 192 19.01 27.70 4.84
C GLU A 192 18.07 27.00 5.83
N LEU A 193 16.98 26.40 5.34
CA LEU A 193 16.06 25.65 6.18
C LEU A 193 16.79 24.46 6.84
N THR A 194 16.61 24.33 8.16
CA THR A 194 17.13 23.15 8.87
C THR A 194 16.47 21.87 8.35
N VAL A 195 17.17 20.74 8.45
CA VAL A 195 16.62 19.41 8.12
C VAL A 195 15.29 19.15 8.85
N HIS A 196 15.13 19.66 10.07
CA HIS A 196 13.87 19.52 10.81
C HIS A 196 12.73 20.31 10.17
N CYS A 197 12.95 21.57 9.83
CA CYS A 197 11.98 22.40 9.10
C CYS A 197 11.61 21.73 7.77
N TRP A 198 12.60 21.16 7.06
CA TRP A 198 12.38 20.45 5.82
C TRP A 198 11.45 19.24 5.99
N ARG A 199 11.74 18.38 6.96
CA ARG A 199 10.88 17.22 7.32
C ARG A 199 9.45 17.66 7.65
N CYS A 200 9.28 18.77 8.36
CA CYS A 200 7.97 19.32 8.69
C CYS A 200 7.17 19.79 7.46
N ILE A 201 7.83 20.18 6.37
CA ILE A 201 7.17 20.55 5.12
C ILE A 201 6.82 19.29 4.33
N VAL A 202 7.80 18.41 4.10
CA VAL A 202 7.63 17.23 3.21
C VAL A 202 6.72 16.15 3.79
N GLN A 203 6.47 16.12 5.10
CA GLN A 203 5.47 15.21 5.68
C GLN A 203 4.04 15.45 5.14
N TYR A 204 3.78 16.64 4.58
CA TYR A 204 2.50 16.99 3.95
C TYR A 204 2.49 16.75 2.44
N LEU A 205 3.62 16.35 1.86
CA LEU A 205 3.78 16.13 0.43
C LEU A 205 3.92 14.64 0.14
N LYS A 206 3.33 14.18 -0.96
CA LYS A 206 3.62 12.88 -1.54
C LYS A 206 4.48 13.03 -2.78
N LEU A 207 5.23 11.99 -3.12
CA LEU A 207 5.92 11.94 -4.41
C LEU A 207 4.93 11.93 -5.58
N SER A 208 3.70 11.46 -5.37
CA SER A 208 2.63 11.50 -6.37
C SER A 208 2.09 12.89 -6.66
N ASP A 209 2.38 13.88 -5.82
CA ASP A 209 1.81 15.24 -5.94
C ASP A 209 2.62 16.12 -6.91
N VAL A 210 3.81 15.67 -7.32
CA VAL A 210 4.73 16.39 -8.21
C VAL A 210 4.79 15.67 -9.55
N VAL A 211 4.53 16.39 -10.65
CA VAL A 211 4.42 15.87 -12.04
C VAL A 211 5.55 16.40 -12.91
#